data_AF-A0A968F1J3-F1
#
_entry.id   AF-A0A968F1J3-F1
#
_cell.length_a   1.000
_cell.length_b   1.000
_cell.length_c   1.000
_cell.angle_alpha   90.00
_cell.angle_beta   90.00
_cell.angle_gamma   90.00
#
_symmetry.space_group_name_H-M   'P 1'
#
loop_
_entity.id
_entity.type
_entity.pdbx_description
1 polymer ?
#
loop_
_entity_poly.entity_id
_entity_poly.type
_entity_poly.pdbx_seq_one_letter_code
_entity_poly.pdbx_strand_id
1 'polypeptide(L)'
;MIKKTDYQTIIKYLLLALIICSTAIGLIKPVIRLPHQIFIDNNEGWMAYFSVYAISQTPLYQPLDSFILNNYPPLSFYVCGVVGTLLGDIISAGRAIALLGLFLTAVMISLIILRFSGSVYLSLTAGILFVGYMSIHHTDYVAMNDPQWIAHGLMMSGL
;
A
#
# COMPACT_ATOMS: atom_id res chain seq x y z
N MET A 1 -28.92 12.30 -34.79
CA MET A 1 -27.71 11.73 -35.46
C MET A 1 -26.91 10.98 -34.40
N ILE A 2 -27.09 9.67 -34.28
CA ILE A 2 -26.41 8.84 -33.26
C ILE A 2 -24.94 8.70 -33.68
N LYS A 3 -24.00 9.25 -32.90
CA LYS A 3 -22.56 9.04 -33.12
C LYS A 3 -22.30 7.53 -33.09
N LYS A 4 -21.88 6.95 -34.21
CA LYS A 4 -21.33 5.59 -34.23
C LYS A 4 -20.16 5.56 -33.25
N THR A 5 -20.34 4.91 -32.11
CA THR A 5 -19.23 4.64 -31.20
C THR A 5 -18.23 3.76 -31.94
N ASP A 6 -17.00 4.25 -32.07
CA ASP A 6 -15.91 3.51 -32.71
C ASP A 6 -15.62 2.22 -31.92
N TYR A 7 -15.58 1.08 -32.60
CA TYR A 7 -15.30 -0.23 -32.00
C TYR A 7 -14.00 -0.23 -31.17
N GLN A 8 -13.00 0.57 -31.57
CA GLN A 8 -11.76 0.72 -30.79
C GLN A 8 -12.01 1.35 -29.42
N THR A 9 -12.95 2.28 -29.33
CA THR A 9 -13.32 2.92 -28.07
C THR A 9 -14.01 1.92 -27.14
N ILE A 10 -14.90 1.08 -27.69
CA ILE A 10 -15.57 0.02 -26.92
C ILE A 10 -14.52 -0.96 -26.36
N ILE A 11 -13.60 -1.45 -27.19
CA ILE A 11 -12.54 -2.38 -26.77
C ILE A 11 -11.69 -1.78 -25.65
N LYS A 12 -11.27 -0.51 -25.76
CA LYS A 12 -10.47 0.17 -24.72
C LYS A 12 -11.15 0.11 -23.35
N TYR A 13 -12.44 0.44 -23.28
CA TYR A 13 -13.18 0.43 -22.02
C TYR A 13 -13.46 -0.98 -21.51
N LEU A 14 -13.67 -1.96 -22.40
CA LEU A 14 -13.78 -3.36 -21.98
C LEU A 14 -12.48 -3.88 -21.36
N LEU A 15 -11.32 -3.53 -21.92
CA LEU A 15 -10.01 -3.88 -21.35
C LEU A 15 -9.80 -3.23 -19.98
N LEU A 16 -10.14 -1.95 -19.84
CA LEU A 16 -10.06 -1.26 -18.56
C LEU A 16 -11.00 -1.90 -17.52
N ALA A 17 -12.22 -2.25 -17.90
CA ALA A 17 -13.17 -2.94 -17.03
C ALA A 17 -12.62 -4.30 -16.58
N LEU A 18 -11.99 -5.06 -17.47
CA LEU A 18 -11.35 -6.32 -17.14
C LEU A 18 -10.22 -6.13 -16.11
N ILE A 19 -9.35 -5.15 -16.32
CA ILE A 19 -8.25 -4.82 -15.39
C ILE A 19 -8.80 -4.43 -14.01
N ILE A 20 -9.87 -3.64 -13.96
CA ILE A 20 -10.56 -3.27 -12.71
C ILE A 20 -11.08 -4.51 -12.00
N CYS A 21 -11.80 -5.39 -12.71
CA CYS A 21 -12.34 -6.62 -12.13
C CYS A 21 -11.23 -7.53 -11.59
N SER A 22 -10.17 -7.76 -12.36
CA SER A 22 -9.02 -8.58 -11.93
C SER A 22 -8.33 -7.98 -10.69
N THR A 23 -8.17 -6.66 -10.66
CA THR A 23 -7.59 -5.95 -9.52
C THR A 23 -8.47 -6.06 -8.27
N ALA A 24 -9.78 -5.89 -8.43
CA ALA A 24 -10.73 -6.04 -7.33
C ALA A 24 -10.69 -7.46 -6.74
N ILE A 25 -10.60 -8.48 -7.59
CA ILE A 25 -10.45 -9.89 -7.16
C ILE A 25 -9.13 -10.10 -6.41
N GLY A 26 -8.01 -9.58 -6.94
CA GLY A 26 -6.70 -9.69 -6.29
C GLY A 26 -6.66 -9.04 -4.90
N LEU A 27 -7.41 -7.96 -4.70
CA LEU A 27 -7.50 -7.25 -3.42
C LEU A 27 -8.38 -7.96 -2.37
N ILE A 28 -9.16 -8.97 -2.72
CA ILE A 28 -10.04 -9.68 -1.77
C ILE A 28 -9.24 -10.24 -0.58
N LYS A 29 -8.19 -11.02 -0.84
CA LYS A 29 -7.37 -11.63 0.23
C LYS A 29 -6.71 -10.55 1.11
N PRO A 30 -5.99 -9.55 0.56
CA PRO A 30 -5.38 -8.48 1.36
C PRO A 30 -6.37 -7.66 2.20
N VAL A 31 -7.57 -7.40 1.69
CA VAL A 31 -8.58 -6.60 2.41
C VAL A 31 -9.25 -7.42 3.52
N ILE A 32 -9.64 -8.67 3.24
CA ILE A 32 -10.29 -9.53 4.24
C ILE A 32 -9.35 -9.82 5.41
N ARG A 33 -8.04 -9.91 5.17
CA ARG A 33 -7.08 -10.21 6.25
C ARG A 33 -6.72 -9.01 7.14
N LEU A 34 -7.11 -7.78 6.81
CA LEU A 34 -6.77 -6.58 7.62
C LEU A 34 -7.01 -6.76 9.14
N PRO A 35 -8.18 -7.24 9.61
CA PRO A 35 -8.45 -7.41 11.04
C PRO A 35 -7.90 -8.71 11.65
N HIS A 36 -7.33 -9.62 10.84
CA HIS A 36 -6.90 -10.93 11.34
C HIS A 36 -5.62 -10.81 12.17
N GLN A 37 -5.58 -11.47 13.33
CA GLN A 37 -4.38 -11.52 14.19
C GLN A 37 -3.30 -12.49 13.68
N ILE A 38 -3.58 -13.23 12.60
CA ILE A 38 -2.61 -14.13 11.98
C ILE A 38 -1.62 -13.26 11.21
N PHE A 39 -0.34 -13.35 11.58
CA PHE A 39 0.73 -12.62 10.89
C PHE A 39 0.88 -13.14 9.46
N ILE A 40 1.11 -12.20 8.54
CA ILE A 40 1.42 -12.49 7.13
C ILE A 40 2.88 -12.92 7.02
N ASP A 41 3.76 -12.20 7.71
CA ASP A 41 5.20 -12.36 7.73
C ASP A 41 5.74 -11.97 9.12
N ASN A 42 6.95 -12.42 9.47
CA ASN A 42 7.59 -12.08 10.74
C ASN A 42 7.82 -10.56 10.89
N ASN A 43 7.91 -9.82 9.79
CA ASN A 43 8.11 -8.38 9.84
C ASN A 43 6.93 -7.62 10.46
N GLU A 44 5.71 -8.18 10.44
CA GLU A 44 4.57 -7.52 11.09
C GLU A 44 4.71 -7.48 12.62
N GLY A 45 5.26 -8.55 13.20
CA GLY A 45 5.58 -8.59 14.62
C GLY A 45 6.72 -7.64 14.97
N TRP A 46 7.73 -7.55 14.10
CA TRP A 46 8.83 -6.61 14.23
C TRP A 46 8.34 -5.15 14.20
N MET A 47 7.52 -4.81 13.21
CA MET A 47 6.87 -3.51 13.09
C MET A 47 6.02 -3.19 14.31
N ALA A 48 5.18 -4.13 14.77
CA ALA A 48 4.30 -3.91 15.91
C ALA A 48 5.10 -3.67 17.20
N TYR A 49 6.10 -4.52 17.48
CA TYR A 49 6.97 -4.40 18.65
C TYR A 49 7.67 -3.04 18.72
N PHE A 50 8.34 -2.64 17.64
CA PHE A 50 9.06 -1.37 17.61
C PHE A 50 8.14 -0.14 17.51
N SER A 51 6.92 -0.29 16.99
CA SER A 51 5.91 0.78 17.02
C SER A 51 5.43 1.07 18.44
N VAL A 52 5.26 0.05 19.28
CA VAL A 52 4.99 0.23 20.72
C VAL A 52 6.16 0.94 21.39
N TYR A 53 7.40 0.50 21.11
CA TYR A 53 8.60 1.14 21.67
C TYR A 53 8.68 2.62 21.29
N ALA A 54 8.46 2.95 20.00
CA ALA A 54 8.58 4.31 19.49
C ALA A 54 7.71 5.34 20.23
N ILE A 55 6.51 4.94 20.66
CA ILE A 55 5.57 5.83 21.38
C ILE A 55 5.64 5.69 22.91
N SER A 56 6.48 4.79 23.41
CA SER A 56 6.74 4.62 24.84
C SER A 56 7.91 5.51 25.29
N GLN A 57 8.22 5.51 26.58
CA GLN A 57 9.41 6.18 27.12
C GLN A 57 10.72 5.40 26.89
N THR A 58 10.70 4.44 25.97
CA THR A 58 11.85 3.58 25.66
C THR A 58 12.50 4.04 24.34
N PRO A 59 13.84 4.04 24.22
CA PRO A 59 14.51 4.34 22.95
C PRO A 59 14.05 3.39 21.83
N LEU A 60 13.77 3.93 20.64
CA LEU A 60 13.46 3.13 19.45
C LEU A 60 14.66 2.30 18.99
N TYR A 61 15.85 2.90 19.06
CA TYR A 61 17.12 2.27 18.70
C TYR A 61 17.83 1.82 19.96
N GLN A 62 18.10 0.52 20.05
CA GLN A 62 18.73 -0.08 21.22
C GLN A 62 20.25 0.13 21.22
N PRO A 63 20.90 0.06 22.40
CA PRO A 63 22.36 0.01 22.51
C PRO A 63 22.98 -1.11 21.66
N LEU A 64 24.24 -0.94 21.25
CA LEU A 64 24.95 -1.87 20.36
C LEU A 64 25.18 -3.26 20.96
N ASP A 65 25.12 -3.39 22.29
CA ASP A 65 25.21 -4.64 23.05
C ASP A 65 23.85 -5.32 23.28
N SER A 66 22.77 -4.78 22.71
CA SER A 66 21.44 -5.40 22.74
C SER A 66 21.34 -6.62 21.81
N PHE A 67 20.59 -7.64 22.24
CA PHE A 67 20.24 -8.80 21.41
C PHE A 67 19.22 -8.50 20.31
N ILE A 68 18.47 -7.40 20.45
CA ILE A 68 17.45 -6.97 19.48
C ILE A 68 17.81 -5.56 19.01
N LEU A 69 18.13 -5.43 17.72
CA LEU A 69 18.58 -4.19 17.09
C LEU A 69 17.64 -3.82 15.94
N ASN A 70 17.07 -2.62 15.99
CA ASN A 70 16.28 -2.05 14.89
C ASN A 70 17.15 -1.17 14.00
N ASN A 71 17.04 -1.35 12.68
CA ASN A 71 17.79 -0.58 11.68
C ASN A 71 16.88 0.16 10.69
N TYR A 72 15.56 0.12 10.87
CA TYR A 72 14.62 0.77 9.96
C TYR A 72 14.51 2.28 10.24
N PRO A 73 14.17 3.08 9.22
CA PRO A 73 13.85 4.50 9.40
C PRO A 73 12.72 4.71 10.43
N PRO A 74 12.76 5.79 11.22
CA PRO A 74 11.93 5.90 12.42
C PRO A 74 10.45 6.19 12.12
N LEU A 75 10.16 6.90 11.03
CA LEU A 75 8.85 7.54 10.80
C LEU A 75 7.68 6.54 10.85
N SER A 76 7.81 5.39 10.20
CA SER A 76 6.74 4.38 10.14
C SER A 76 6.36 3.87 11.54
N PHE A 77 7.33 3.69 12.44
CA PHE A 77 7.05 3.22 13.80
C PHE A 77 6.22 4.20 14.60
N TYR A 78 6.52 5.50 14.49
CA TYR A 78 5.73 6.53 15.14
C TYR A 78 4.32 6.61 14.57
N VAL A 79 4.17 6.56 13.24
CA VAL A 79 2.85 6.59 12.59
C VAL A 79 2.03 5.37 13.00
N CYS A 80 2.57 4.16 12.86
CA CYS A 80 1.88 2.92 13.23
C CYS A 80 1.60 2.84 14.74
N GLY A 81 2.52 3.31 15.59
CA GLY A 81 2.33 3.32 17.04
C GLY A 81 1.18 4.23 17.46
N VAL A 82 1.17 5.48 16.98
CA VAL A 82 0.10 6.45 17.30
C VAL A 82 -1.25 5.97 16.76
N VAL A 83 -1.33 5.63 15.47
CA VAL A 83 -2.59 5.19 14.85
C VAL A 83 -3.08 3.89 15.46
N GLY A 84 -2.17 2.93 15.69
CA GLY A 84 -2.50 1.66 16.32
C GLY A 84 -3.01 1.81 17.74
N THR A 85 -2.47 2.74 18.52
CA THR A 85 -2.98 3.06 19.87
C THR A 85 -4.38 3.66 19.81
N LEU A 86 -4.65 4.53 18.84
CA LEU A 86 -5.97 5.14 18.65
C LEU A 86 -7.03 4.12 18.19
N LEU A 87 -6.64 3.17 17.35
CA LEU A 87 -7.54 2.12 16.82
C LEU A 87 -7.62 0.87 17.71
N GLY A 88 -6.75 0.75 18.71
CA GLY A 88 -6.68 -0.40 19.62
C GLY A 88 -5.95 -1.62 19.07
N ASP A 89 -5.43 -1.55 17.83
CA ASP A 89 -4.68 -2.64 17.19
C ASP A 89 -3.60 -2.10 16.25
N ILE A 90 -2.33 -2.32 16.62
CA ILE A 90 -1.17 -1.84 15.86
C ILE A 90 -0.96 -2.63 14.57
N ILE A 91 -1.31 -3.93 14.54
CA ILE A 91 -1.16 -4.74 13.33
C ILE A 91 -2.18 -4.28 12.30
N SER A 92 -3.46 -4.22 12.65
CA SER A 92 -4.50 -3.77 11.73
C SER A 92 -4.29 -2.33 11.27
N ALA A 93 -3.86 -1.43 12.16
CA ALA A 93 -3.49 -0.06 11.79
C ALA A 93 -2.35 -0.03 10.77
N GLY A 94 -1.26 -0.77 11.04
CA GLY A 94 -0.10 -0.85 10.16
C GLY A 94 -0.44 -1.42 8.78
N ARG A 95 -1.30 -2.45 8.71
CA ARG A 95 -1.80 -3.00 7.45
C ARG A 95 -2.64 -2.00 6.66
N ALA A 96 -3.51 -1.25 7.34
CA ALA A 96 -4.30 -0.19 6.72
C ALA A 96 -3.39 0.94 6.18
N ILE A 97 -2.39 1.35 6.94
CA ILE A 97 -1.38 2.33 6.53
C ILE A 97 -0.61 1.83 5.30
N ALA A 98 -0.18 0.58 5.29
CA ALA A 98 0.51 -0.02 4.14
C ALA A 98 -0.39 -0.08 2.90
N LEU A 99 -1.67 -0.43 3.05
CA LEU A 99 -2.64 -0.41 1.95
C LEU A 99 -2.85 1.01 1.39
N LEU A 100 -2.93 2.01 2.27
CA LEU A 100 -2.99 3.42 1.86
C LEU A 100 -1.71 3.85 1.13
N GLY A 101 -0.53 3.40 1.57
CA GLY A 101 0.74 3.64 0.90
C GLY A 101 0.80 3.05 -0.51
N LEU A 102 0.27 1.83 -0.70
CA LEU A 102 0.15 1.21 -2.02
C LEU A 102 -0.77 2.03 -2.94
N PHE A 103 -1.93 2.46 -2.45
CA PHE A 103 -2.84 3.29 -3.23
C PHE A 103 -2.28 4.68 -3.52
N LEU A 104 -1.58 5.29 -2.57
CA LEU A 104 -0.88 6.56 -2.80
C LEU A 104 0.15 6.39 -3.92
N THR A 105 0.94 5.31 -3.90
CA THR A 105 1.88 4.98 -4.96
C THR A 105 1.18 4.85 -6.32
N ALA A 106 0.06 4.12 -6.37
CA ALA A 106 -0.74 3.96 -7.59
C ALA A 106 -1.29 5.29 -8.12
N VAL A 107 -1.78 6.17 -7.23
CA VAL A 107 -2.25 7.52 -7.59
C VAL A 107 -1.10 8.34 -8.16
N MET A 108 0.08 8.31 -7.54
CA MET A 108 1.25 9.04 -8.04
C MET A 108 1.67 8.53 -9.43
N ILE A 109 1.68 7.21 -9.66
CA ILE A 109 1.88 6.62 -11.00
C ILE A 109 0.87 7.17 -12.00
N SER A 110 -0.43 7.15 -11.64
CA SER A 110 -1.49 7.70 -12.49
C SER A 110 -1.28 9.18 -12.80
N LEU A 111 -0.92 10.01 -11.82
CA LEU A 111 -0.68 11.44 -12.01
C LEU A 111 0.52 11.71 -12.92
N ILE A 112 1.61 10.97 -12.76
CA ILE A 112 2.78 11.04 -13.63
C ILE A 112 2.39 10.72 -15.08
N ILE A 113 1.69 9.60 -15.30
CA ILE A 113 1.25 9.23 -16.65
C ILE A 113 0.27 10.25 -17.23
N LEU A 114 -0.63 10.81 -16.42
CA LEU A 114 -1.54 11.86 -16.86
C LEU A 114 -0.76 13.10 -17.31
N ARG A 115 0.25 13.51 -16.55
CA ARG A 115 1.08 14.68 -16.83
C ARG A 115 1.85 14.54 -18.15
N PHE A 116 2.38 13.36 -18.44
CA PHE A 116 3.17 13.14 -19.68
C PHE A 116 2.31 12.80 -20.90
N SER A 117 1.20 12.08 -20.72
CA SER A 117 0.37 11.61 -21.86
C SER A 117 -0.84 12.49 -22.17
N GLY A 118 -1.32 13.29 -21.20
CA GLY A 118 -2.60 13.99 -21.28
C GLY A 118 -3.83 13.06 -21.31
N SER A 119 -3.65 11.75 -21.15
CA SER A 119 -4.70 10.75 -21.34
C SER A 119 -5.16 10.17 -20.01
N VAL A 120 -6.41 10.48 -19.63
CA VAL A 120 -7.06 9.90 -18.43
C VAL A 120 -7.15 8.38 -18.54
N TYR A 121 -7.40 7.85 -19.74
CA TYR A 121 -7.45 6.40 -19.96
C TYR A 121 -6.13 5.72 -19.61
N LEU A 122 -5.01 6.24 -20.13
CA LEU A 122 -3.68 5.67 -19.85
C LEU A 122 -3.29 5.85 -18.38
N SER A 123 -3.63 7.01 -17.80
CA SER A 123 -3.41 7.31 -16.38
C SER A 123 -4.11 6.32 -15.45
N LEU A 124 -5.41 6.10 -15.63
CA LEU A 124 -6.18 5.14 -14.82
C LEU A 124 -5.69 3.71 -15.05
N THR A 125 -5.45 3.35 -16.32
CA THR A 125 -4.97 2.01 -16.66
C THR A 125 -3.65 1.70 -15.97
N ALA A 126 -2.69 2.63 -15.96
CA ALA A 126 -1.38 2.43 -15.34
C ALA A 126 -1.46 2.22 -13.82
N GLY A 127 -2.19 3.07 -13.10
CA GLY A 127 -2.33 2.96 -11.65
C GLY A 127 -3.09 1.69 -11.22
N ILE A 128 -4.20 1.37 -11.91
CA ILE A 128 -4.99 0.18 -11.59
C ILE A 128 -4.21 -1.08 -11.95
N LEU A 129 -3.51 -1.11 -13.10
CA LEU A 129 -2.68 -2.24 -13.49
C LEU A 129 -1.56 -2.49 -12.48
N PHE A 130 -0.93 -1.45 -11.95
CA PHE A 130 0.07 -1.56 -10.90
C PHE A 130 -0.50 -2.22 -9.63
N VAL A 131 -1.66 -1.75 -9.15
CA VAL A 131 -2.33 -2.37 -7.99
C VAL A 131 -2.71 -3.82 -8.29
N GLY A 132 -3.26 -4.09 -9.48
CA GLY A 132 -3.61 -5.43 -9.94
C GLY A 132 -2.41 -6.36 -9.91
N TYR A 133 -1.29 -5.94 -10.51
CA TYR A 133 -0.04 -6.69 -10.51
C TYR A 133 0.44 -7.02 -9.09
N MET A 134 0.47 -6.03 -8.19
CA MET A 134 0.89 -6.25 -6.80
C MET A 134 -0.07 -7.19 -6.06
N SER A 135 -1.38 -7.01 -6.22
CA SER A 135 -2.40 -7.82 -5.53
C SER A 135 -2.45 -9.28 -6.00
N ILE A 136 -2.02 -9.57 -7.23
CA ILE A 136 -2.05 -10.92 -7.81
C ILE A 136 -0.69 -11.63 -7.66
N HIS A 137 0.42 -10.92 -7.88
CA HIS A 137 1.76 -11.54 -7.90
C HIS A 137 2.56 -11.33 -6.62
N HIS A 138 2.24 -10.29 -5.86
CA HIS A 138 2.94 -9.94 -4.61
C HIS A 138 1.95 -9.81 -3.46
N THR A 139 0.92 -10.66 -3.45
CA THR A 139 -0.23 -10.56 -2.55
C THR A 139 0.19 -10.46 -1.08
N ASP A 140 1.25 -11.15 -0.67
CA ASP A 140 1.69 -11.13 0.71
C ASP A 140 2.29 -9.79 1.15
N TYR A 141 2.86 -9.01 0.23
CA TYR A 141 3.30 -7.65 0.51
C TYR A 141 2.14 -6.65 0.56
N VAL A 142 1.00 -6.91 -0.09
CA VAL A 142 -0.13 -5.96 -0.11
C VAL A 142 -0.79 -5.89 1.26
N ALA A 143 -0.84 -4.69 1.85
CA ALA A 143 -1.37 -4.49 3.21
C ALA A 143 -0.65 -5.34 4.28
N MET A 144 0.65 -5.58 4.11
CA MET A 144 1.52 -6.09 5.18
C MET A 144 1.94 -4.94 6.07
N ASN A 145 1.88 -5.10 7.40
CA ASN A 145 2.43 -4.10 8.33
C ASN A 145 3.95 -4.03 8.17
N ASP A 146 4.39 -3.18 7.26
CA ASP A 146 5.76 -3.01 6.78
C ASP A 146 5.93 -1.56 6.29
N PRO A 147 7.09 -0.92 6.52
CA PRO A 147 7.31 0.49 6.15
C PRO A 147 7.35 0.74 4.64
N GLN A 148 7.53 -0.28 3.83
CA GLN A 148 7.84 -0.17 2.41
C GLN A 148 6.77 0.62 1.65
N TRP A 149 5.49 0.30 1.82
CA TRP A 149 4.44 0.94 1.02
C TRP A 149 4.22 2.40 1.35
N ILE A 150 4.25 2.76 2.63
CA ILE A 150 4.16 4.17 3.03
C ILE A 150 5.41 4.94 2.56
N ALA A 151 6.59 4.33 2.61
CA ALA A 151 7.81 4.93 2.09
C ALA A 151 7.72 5.19 0.58
N HIS A 152 7.27 4.22 -0.22
CA HIS A 152 7.08 4.40 -1.66
C HIS A 152 6.07 5.50 -1.96
N GLY A 153 4.92 5.52 -1.27
CA GLY A 153 3.91 6.54 -1.46
C GLY A 153 4.42 7.95 -1.17
N LEU A 154 5.14 8.12 -0.06
CA LEU A 154 5.74 9.41 0.32
C LEU A 154 6.86 9.83 -0.65
N MET A 155 7.77 8.92 -1.01
CA MET A 155 8.85 9.22 -1.96
C MET A 155 8.30 9.67 -3.32
N MET A 156 7.28 8.96 -3.83
CA MET A 156 6.65 9.31 -5.10
C MET A 156 5.90 10.64 -5.06
N SER A 157 5.39 11.05 -3.89
CA SER A 157 4.69 12.34 -3.74
C SER A 157 5.62 13.56 -3.78
N GLY A 158 6.94 13.35 -3.65
CA GLY A 158 7.94 14.41 -3.76
C GLY A 158 8.45 14.66 -5.19
N LEU A 159 7.99 13.89 -6.18
CA LEU A 159 8.39 13.97 -7.60
C LEU A 159 7.37 14.77 -8.43
#